data_AF-A0A356TDB4-F1
#
_entry.id   AF-A0A356TDB4-F1
#
_cell.length_a   1.000
_cell.length_b   1.000
_cell.length_c   1.000
_cell.angle_alpha   90.00
_cell.angle_beta   90.00
_cell.angle_gamma   90.00
#
_symmetry.space_group_name_H-M   'P 1'
#
loop_
_entity.id
_entity.type
_entity.pdbx_description
1 polymer ?
#
loop_
_entity_poly.entity_id
_entity_poly.type
_entity_poly.pdbx_seq_one_letter_code
_entity_poly.pdbx_strand_id
1 'polypeptide(L)'
;RVPPQRRAGAADPAYLAALFRPDGPGVVDAPVQTSFGWHVVVVTEVEPAWEATREEALATLRDERLAALRHARLGELLSELAARTAIEVDPEAVSAAIDGDALEGVEAP
;
A
#
# COMPACT_ATOMS: atom_id res chain seq x y z
N ARG A 1 -4.63 -7.84 26.93
CA ARG A 1 -4.23 -8.40 25.62
C ARG A 1 -4.68 -7.40 24.56
N VAL A 2 -3.76 -6.62 23.99
CA VAL A 2 -4.10 -5.65 22.94
C VAL A 2 -4.39 -6.43 21.66
N PRO A 3 -5.55 -6.25 20.99
CA PRO A 3 -5.85 -6.94 19.76
C PRO A 3 -4.85 -6.56 18.65
N PRO A 4 -4.55 -7.47 17.71
CA PRO A 4 -3.62 -7.19 16.63
C PRO A 4 -4.16 -6.02 15.79
N GLN A 5 -3.36 -4.96 15.68
CA GLN A 5 -3.72 -3.81 14.88
C GLN A 5 -3.66 -4.23 13.40
N ARG A 6 -4.76 -4.06 12.68
CA ARG A 6 -4.87 -4.42 11.27
C ARG A 6 -3.80 -3.66 10.48
N ARG A 7 -2.69 -4.31 10.13
CA ARG A 7 -1.76 -3.87 9.08
C ARG A 7 -2.41 -4.13 7.71
N ALA A 8 -3.51 -3.45 7.45
CA ALA A 8 -3.88 -3.08 6.09
C ALA A 8 -3.58 -1.59 6.06
N GLY A 9 -2.75 -1.08 5.16
CA GLY A 9 -2.29 0.32 5.15
C GLY A 9 -3.38 1.39 5.00
N ALA A 10 -4.65 1.07 5.25
CA ALA A 10 -5.76 1.99 5.32
C ALA A 10 -5.96 2.45 6.78
N ALA A 11 -5.99 3.77 6.98
CA ALA A 11 -6.31 4.38 8.26
C ALA A 11 -7.77 4.08 8.68
N ASP A 12 -8.05 4.10 9.98
CA ASP A 12 -9.39 3.89 10.52
C ASP A 12 -10.36 4.99 10.03
N PRO A 13 -11.59 4.65 9.61
CA PRO A 13 -12.54 5.64 9.10
C PRO A 13 -12.87 6.76 10.09
N ALA A 14 -12.97 6.46 11.39
CA ALA A 14 -13.25 7.47 12.41
C ALA A 14 -12.10 8.47 12.54
N TYR A 15 -10.86 7.97 12.41
CA TYR A 15 -9.67 8.81 12.37
C TYR A 15 -9.67 9.72 11.13
N LEU A 16 -9.92 9.16 9.93
CA LEU A 16 -9.95 9.94 8.69
C LEU A 16 -11.02 11.04 8.71
N ALA A 17 -12.21 10.73 9.19
CA ALA A 17 -13.29 11.71 9.30
C ALA A 17 -12.92 12.87 10.24
N ALA A 18 -12.23 12.59 11.35
CA ALA A 18 -11.74 13.61 12.26
C ALA A 18 -10.58 14.44 11.67
N LEU A 19 -9.69 13.79 10.92
CA LEU A 19 -8.53 14.42 10.28
C LEU A 19 -8.93 15.45 9.22
N PHE A 20 -9.94 15.14 8.39
CA PHE A 20 -10.38 16.01 7.29
C PHE A 20 -11.50 17.00 7.67
N ARG A 21 -11.86 17.10 8.96
CA ARG A 21 -12.88 18.04 9.44
C ARG A 21 -12.38 19.49 9.59
N PRO A 22 -11.18 19.76 10.13
CA PRO A 22 -10.72 21.12 10.37
C PRO A 22 -10.33 21.84 9.06
N ASP A 23 -10.62 23.14 8.98
CA ASP A 23 -10.19 23.99 7.85
C ASP A 23 -8.72 24.41 7.92
N GLY A 24 -8.02 24.07 9.01
CA GLY A 24 -6.63 24.46 9.23
C GLY A 24 -5.96 23.69 10.36
N PRO A 25 -4.66 23.96 10.61
CA PRO A 25 -3.91 23.33 11.69
C PRO A 25 -4.55 23.57 13.05
N GLY A 26 -4.46 22.57 13.93
CA GLY A 26 -5.00 22.66 15.28
C GLY A 26 -5.32 21.30 15.89
N VAL A 27 -5.80 21.35 17.13
CA VAL A 27 -6.25 20.16 17.85
C VAL A 27 -7.71 19.90 17.50
N VAL A 28 -8.06 18.66 17.17
CA VAL A 28 -9.46 18.26 17.02
C VAL A 28 -10.14 18.25 18.40
N ASP A 29 -11.24 18.99 18.53
CA ASP A 29 -11.86 19.36 19.83
C ASP A 29 -12.21 18.19 20.76
N ALA A 30 -12.42 16.98 20.23
CA ALA A 30 -12.83 15.82 21.01
C ALA A 30 -11.97 14.59 20.70
N PRO A 31 -11.67 13.75 21.71
CA PRO A 31 -11.06 12.45 21.50
C PRO A 31 -11.88 11.59 20.53
N VAL A 32 -11.20 10.96 19.58
CA VAL A 32 -11.77 10.13 18.52
C VAL A 32 -11.67 8.67 18.95
N GLN A 33 -12.80 7.98 19.03
CA GLN A 33 -12.81 6.53 19.25
C GLN A 33 -12.60 5.81 17.91
N THR A 34 -11.49 5.11 17.77
CA THR A 34 -11.18 4.26 16.61
C THR A 34 -11.22 2.78 17.01
N SER A 35 -11.07 1.87 16.05
CA SER A 35 -10.90 0.44 16.35
C SER A 35 -9.68 0.12 17.21
N PHE A 36 -8.73 1.06 17.36
CA PHE A 36 -7.52 0.91 18.18
C PHE A 36 -7.64 1.56 19.57
N GLY A 37 -8.77 2.22 19.88
CA GLY A 37 -9.01 2.92 21.14
C GLY A 37 -9.21 4.42 20.95
N TRP A 38 -8.95 5.19 22.01
CA TRP A 38 -9.15 6.64 22.00
C TRP A 38 -7.90 7.37 21.50
N HIS A 39 -8.09 8.28 20.55
CA HIS A 39 -7.02 9.07 19.92
C HIS A 39 -7.29 10.57 20.11
N VAL A 40 -6.22 11.32 20.35
CA VAL A 40 -6.22 12.79 20.23
C VAL A 40 -5.55 13.11 18.90
N VAL A 41 -6.23 13.89 18.06
CA VAL A 41 -5.73 14.22 16.71
C VAL A 41 -5.26 15.67 16.70
N VAL A 42 -4.05 15.89 16.23
CA VAL A 42 -3.46 17.22 16.03
C VAL A 42 -3.11 17.36 14.55
N VAL A 43 -3.79 18.28 13.88
CA VAL A 43 -3.52 18.66 12.49
C VAL A 43 -2.37 19.67 12.50
N THR A 44 -1.25 19.33 11.88
CA THR A 44 -0.07 20.20 11.82
C THR A 44 -0.09 21.12 10.61
N GLU A 45 -0.63 20.64 9.50
CA GLU A 45 -0.67 21.32 8.22
C GLU A 45 -1.88 20.82 7.43
N VAL A 46 -2.47 21.70 6.61
CA VAL A 46 -3.50 21.35 5.64
C VAL A 46 -2.96 21.74 4.27
N GLU A 47 -2.62 20.74 3.47
CA GLU A 47 -2.23 20.96 2.09
C GLU A 47 -3.48 21.28 1.25
N PRO A 48 -3.40 22.24 0.31
CA PRO A 48 -4.49 22.52 -0.59
C PRO A 48 -4.82 21.28 -1.41
N ALA A 49 -6.12 21.07 -1.68
CA ALA A 49 -6.55 20.00 -2.56
C ALA A 49 -5.86 20.14 -3.92
N TRP A 50 -5.45 19.02 -4.50
CA TRP A 50 -5.01 19.01 -5.88
C TRP A 50 -6.18 19.41 -6.79
N GLU A 51 -6.04 20.56 -7.45
CA GLU A 51 -7.02 21.02 -8.42
C GLU A 51 -6.65 20.46 -9.80
N ALA A 52 -7.47 19.55 -10.30
CA ALA A 52 -7.39 19.01 -11.65
C ALA A 52 -8.71 19.26 -12.36
N THR A 53 -8.66 19.47 -13.67
CA THR A 53 -9.87 19.39 -14.49
C THR A 53 -10.45 17.98 -14.42
N ARG A 54 -11.75 17.86 -14.70
CA ARG A 54 -12.40 16.55 -14.72
C ARG A 54 -11.73 15.61 -15.75
N GLU A 55 -11.33 16.16 -16.89
CA GLU A 55 -10.64 15.44 -17.94
C GLU A 55 -9.28 14.89 -17.47
N GLU A 56 -8.47 15.71 -16.79
CA GLU A 56 -7.18 15.30 -16.22
C GLU A 56 -7.35 14.24 -15.14
N ALA A 57 -8.27 14.45 -14.19
CA ALA A 57 -8.55 13.48 -13.14
C ALA A 57 -8.98 12.12 -13.71
N LEU A 58 -9.83 12.12 -14.74
CA LEU A 58 -10.25 10.90 -15.43
C LEU A 58 -9.09 10.23 -16.19
N ALA A 59 -8.18 11.01 -16.77
CA ALA A 59 -6.99 10.47 -17.42
C ALA A 59 -6.08 9.75 -16.40
N THR A 60 -5.77 10.40 -15.27
CA THR A 60 -4.99 9.81 -14.18
C THR A 60 -5.61 8.52 -13.67
N LEU A 61 -6.92 8.53 -13.35
CA LEU A 61 -7.63 7.34 -12.86
C LEU A 61 -7.64 6.20 -13.88
N ARG A 62 -7.73 6.50 -15.19
CA ARG A 62 -7.64 5.49 -16.24
C ARG A 62 -6.26 4.86 -16.30
N ASP A 63 -5.21 5.68 -16.21
CA ASP A 63 -3.82 5.19 -16.26
C ASP A 63 -3.50 4.32 -15.05
N GLU A 64 -3.89 4.75 -13.84
CA GLU A 64 -3.77 3.97 -12.61
C GLU A 64 -4.53 2.64 -12.73
N ARG A 65 -5.77 2.68 -13.24
CA ARG A 65 -6.57 1.48 -13.41
C ARG A 65 -5.96 0.52 -14.42
N LEU A 66 -5.43 1.04 -15.53
CA LEU A 66 -4.78 0.23 -16.56
C LEU A 66 -3.50 -0.41 -16.01
N ALA A 67 -2.70 0.32 -15.24
CA ALA A 67 -1.52 -0.22 -14.56
C ALA A 67 -1.91 -1.36 -13.59
N ALA A 68 -2.94 -1.17 -12.78
CA ALA A 68 -3.44 -2.19 -11.86
C ALA A 68 -3.91 -3.46 -12.59
N LEU A 69 -4.64 -3.30 -13.70
CA LEU A 69 -5.10 -4.42 -14.51
C LEU A 69 -3.94 -5.18 -15.17
N ARG A 70 -2.94 -4.46 -15.68
CA ARG A 70 -1.72 -5.07 -16.25
C ARG A 70 -0.95 -5.87 -15.21
N HIS A 71 -0.78 -5.31 -14.02
CA HIS A 71 -0.10 -6.01 -12.92
C HIS A 71 -0.83 -7.30 -12.53
N ALA A 72 -2.16 -7.23 -12.38
CA ALA A 72 -2.97 -8.42 -12.08
C ALA A 72 -2.84 -9.49 -13.16
N ARG A 73 -2.95 -9.10 -14.45
CA ARG A 73 -2.85 -10.04 -15.56
C ARG A 73 -1.47 -10.67 -15.68
N LEU A 74 -0.41 -9.90 -15.43
CA LEU A 74 0.95 -10.45 -15.41
C LEU A 74 1.10 -11.51 -14.30
N GLY A 75 0.61 -11.21 -13.09
CA GLY A 75 0.63 -12.18 -11.98
C GLY A 75 -0.11 -13.48 -12.31
N GLU A 76 -1.28 -13.38 -12.95
CA GLU A 76 -2.01 -14.55 -13.46
C GLU A 76 -1.20 -15.35 -14.47
N LEU A 77 -0.65 -14.70 -15.50
CA LEU A 77 0.15 -15.35 -16.54
C LEU A 77 1.39 -16.05 -15.97
N LEU A 78 2.08 -15.42 -15.02
CA LEU A 78 3.22 -16.02 -14.33
C LEU A 78 2.80 -17.24 -13.52
N SER A 79 1.64 -17.18 -12.85
CA SER A 79 1.09 -18.31 -12.10
C SER A 79 0.68 -19.46 -13.02
N GLU A 80 0.04 -19.16 -14.15
CA GLU A 80 -0.32 -20.12 -15.20
C GLU A 80 0.93 -20.81 -15.77
N LEU A 81 2.00 -20.06 -16.05
CA LEU A 81 3.26 -20.60 -16.53
C LEU A 81 3.93 -21.46 -15.48
N ALA A 82 4.05 -20.98 -14.24
CA ALA A 82 4.66 -21.70 -13.14
C ALA A 82 3.96 -23.04 -12.87
N ALA A 83 2.63 -23.10 -12.99
CA ALA A 83 1.87 -24.34 -12.83
C ALA A 83 2.09 -25.35 -13.98
N ARG A 84 2.47 -24.88 -15.18
CA ARG A 84 2.68 -25.72 -16.37
C ARG A 84 4.11 -26.20 -16.52
N THR A 85 5.07 -25.54 -15.88
CA THR A 85 6.48 -25.95 -15.85
C THR A 85 6.83 -26.61 -14.51
N ALA A 86 7.68 -27.63 -14.54
CA ALA A 86 8.25 -28.19 -13.32
C ALA A 86 9.31 -27.21 -12.78
N ILE A 87 8.89 -26.30 -11.92
CA ILE A 87 9.77 -25.35 -11.22
C ILE A 87 10.01 -25.88 -9.81
N GLU A 88 11.27 -26.21 -9.49
CA GLU A 88 11.71 -26.43 -8.13
C GLU A 88 12.28 -25.12 -7.57
N VAL A 89 11.78 -24.69 -6.42
CA VAL A 89 12.25 -23.48 -5.75
C VAL A 89 13.04 -23.90 -4.52
N ASP A 90 14.30 -23.50 -4.46
CA ASP A 90 15.12 -23.59 -3.26
C ASP A 90 14.90 -22.31 -2.42
N PRO A 91 14.14 -22.38 -1.32
CA PRO A 91 13.81 -21.21 -0.52
C PRO A 91 15.03 -20.61 0.19
N GLU A 92 16.07 -21.41 0.47
CA GLU A 92 17.28 -20.95 1.15
C GLU A 92 18.15 -20.14 0.19
N ALA A 93 18.33 -20.62 -1.04
CA ALA A 93 19.01 -19.88 -2.10
C ALA A 93 18.29 -18.57 -2.47
N VAL A 94 16.95 -18.59 -2.53
CA VAL A 94 16.15 -17.39 -2.81
C VAL A 94 16.28 -16.34 -1.69
N SER A 95 16.25 -16.77 -0.42
CA SER A 95 16.45 -15.84 0.70
C SER A 95 17.85 -15.22 0.67
N ALA A 96 18.89 -16.04 0.47
CA ALA A 96 20.27 -15.57 0.42
C ALA A 96 20.53 -14.58 -0.73
N ALA A 97 19.83 -14.73 -1.86
CA ALA A 97 19.91 -13.81 -3.00
C ALA A 97 19.18 -12.47 -2.75
N ILE A 98 18.03 -12.50 -2.05
CA ILE A 98 17.25 -11.29 -1.73
C ILE A 98 17.94 -10.47 -0.63
N ASP A 99 18.55 -11.14 0.35
CA ASP A 99 19.24 -10.52 1.48
C ASP A 99 20.67 -10.02 1.14
N GLY A 100 21.13 -10.26 -0.10
CA GLY A 100 22.26 -9.56 -0.71
C GLY A 100 23.62 -10.24 -0.65
N ASP A 101 23.72 -11.52 -0.26
CA ASP A 101 25.02 -12.19 -0.05
C ASP A 101 25.40 -13.22 -1.13
N ALA A 102 24.49 -13.55 -2.06
CA ALA A 102 24.65 -14.76 -2.89
C ALA A 102 24.78 -14.57 -4.42
N LEU A 103 25.05 -13.36 -4.93
CA LEU A 103 25.20 -13.15 -6.39
C LEU A 103 26.67 -13.20 -6.91
N GLU A 104 27.62 -13.73 -6.13
CA GLU A 104 29.00 -14.03 -6.58
C GLU A 104 29.25 -15.55 -6.72
N GLY A 105 28.51 -16.24 -7.60
CA GLY A 105 28.82 -17.67 -7.80
C GLY A 105 28.08 -18.46 -8.87
N VAL A 106 27.14 -17.89 -9.63
CA VAL A 106 26.48 -18.63 -10.71
C VAL A 106 27.31 -18.50 -11.99
N GLU A 107 28.34 -19.32 -12.11
CA GLU A 107 29.03 -19.58 -13.38
C GLU A 107 28.05 -20.39 -14.28
N ALA A 108 27.60 -19.77 -15.36
CA ALA A 108 26.74 -20.41 -16.36
C ALA A 108 27.55 -21.44 -17.17
N PRO A 109 26.95 -22.58 -17.58
CA PRO A 109 27.60 -23.55 -18.47
C PRO A 109 27.79 -23.02 -19.90
#